data_AF-A0A6P8Z3A1-F1
#
_entry.id   AF-A0A6P8Z3A1-F1
#
_cell.length_a   1.000
_cell.length_b   1.000
_cell.length_c   1.000
_cell.angle_alpha   90.00
_cell.angle_beta   90.00
_cell.angle_gamma   90.00
#
_symmetry.space_group_name_H-M   'P 1'
#
loop_
_entity.id
_entity.type
_entity.pdbx_description
1 polymer ?
#
loop_
_entity_poly.entity_id
_entity_poly.type
_entity_poly.pdbx_seq_one_letter_code
_entity_poly.pdbx_strand_id
1 'polypeptide(L)'
;MAPLHAYIRACECLPHIAYRLDFQQWRAVTKEQKDQVTKQKFRIQEEFRKETGLIIDKPRSGGSGTSTDGNTARRFFRQPEVTARITGIDETLIHRFAVILRALNCGAEINVAKFREYALETYQVYVASYSWYYMPQSIHKILIHGAEVIETSILPVGMLSEEAQETRHRDLRSFRQHFTRKCSRESTMEDLFNRLLVTSDPRISSLRRCSKKTQERESDEVSALILTESS
;
A
#
# COMPACT_ATOMS: atom_id res chain seq x y z
N MET A 1 -4.63 -12.03 2.23
CA MET A 1 -4.11 -10.69 2.64
C MET A 1 -3.79 -9.97 1.35
N ALA A 2 -4.20 -8.70 1.18
CA ALA A 2 -3.97 -7.97 -0.08
C ALA A 2 -2.78 -6.99 0.10
N PRO A 3 -1.60 -7.25 -0.51
CA PRO A 3 -0.39 -6.46 -0.28
C PRO A 3 -0.50 -4.98 -0.68
N LEU A 4 -1.24 -4.66 -1.75
CA LEU A 4 -1.52 -3.27 -2.15
C LEU A 4 -2.35 -2.56 -1.08
N HIS A 5 -3.45 -3.18 -0.68
CA HIS A 5 -4.36 -2.62 0.30
C HIS A 5 -3.67 -2.46 1.67
N ALA A 6 -2.69 -3.31 1.99
CA ALA A 6 -1.86 -3.15 3.18
C ALA A 6 -1.15 -1.78 3.22
N TYR A 7 -0.49 -1.39 2.12
CA TYR A 7 0.16 -0.09 1.99
C TYR A 7 -0.81 1.07 2.17
N ILE A 8 -1.93 1.02 1.44
CA ILE A 8 -2.93 2.10 1.46
C ILE A 8 -3.51 2.25 2.87
N ARG A 9 -3.92 1.13 3.51
CA ARG A 9 -4.52 1.17 4.85
C ARG A 9 -3.55 1.62 5.93
N ALA A 10 -2.27 1.26 5.82
CA ALA A 10 -1.25 1.78 6.73
C ALA A 10 -1.02 3.29 6.52
N CYS A 11 -0.97 3.73 5.26
CA CYS A 11 -0.84 5.15 4.90
C CYS A 11 -2.09 5.98 5.23
N GLU A 12 -3.26 5.37 5.39
CA GLU A 12 -4.46 6.02 5.92
C GLU A 12 -4.43 6.07 7.46
N CYS A 13 -4.08 4.96 8.10
CA CYS A 13 -4.08 4.84 9.56
C CYS A 13 -3.13 5.82 10.24
N LEU A 14 -1.87 5.90 9.77
CA LEU A 14 -0.85 6.70 10.44
C LEU A 14 -1.21 8.19 10.45
N PRO A 15 -1.54 8.87 9.33
CA PRO A 15 -2.00 10.25 9.36
C PRO A 15 -3.26 10.44 10.22
N HIS A 16 -4.18 9.47 10.26
CA HIS A 16 -5.34 9.55 11.14
C HIS A 16 -4.96 9.52 12.63
N ILE A 17 -3.95 8.76 13.02
CA ILE A 17 -3.38 8.85 14.38
C ILE A 17 -2.79 10.26 14.58
N ALA A 18 -1.99 10.73 13.62
CA ALA A 18 -1.35 12.05 13.66
C ALA A 18 -2.35 13.20 13.89
N TYR A 19 -3.51 13.16 13.22
CA TYR A 19 -4.53 14.21 13.37
C TYR A 19 -5.15 14.29 14.77
N ARG A 20 -4.92 13.28 15.60
CA ARG A 20 -5.55 13.11 16.92
C ARG A 20 -4.53 13.04 18.06
N LEU A 21 -3.25 13.29 17.78
CA LEU A 21 -2.18 13.26 18.80
C LEU A 21 -2.44 14.25 19.95
N ASP A 22 -3.11 15.37 19.67
CA ASP A 22 -3.39 16.43 20.64
C ASP A 22 -4.34 15.99 21.77
N PHE A 23 -5.26 15.04 21.50
CA PHE A 23 -6.28 14.61 22.48
C PHE A 23 -6.34 13.10 22.71
N GLN A 24 -5.60 12.31 21.94
CA GLN A 24 -5.38 10.86 22.15
C GLN A 24 -6.67 10.06 22.36
N GLN A 25 -7.66 10.28 21.50
CA GLN A 25 -8.88 9.47 21.47
C GLN A 25 -9.18 9.05 20.04
N TRP A 26 -9.71 7.84 19.86
CA TRP A 26 -10.07 7.34 18.54
C TRP A 26 -11.12 8.20 17.82
N ARG A 27 -12.19 8.61 18.53
CA ARG A 27 -13.26 9.45 17.96
C ARG A 27 -13.09 10.91 18.37
N ALA A 28 -13.23 11.81 17.39
CA ALA A 28 -13.46 13.23 17.65
C ALA A 28 -14.96 13.47 17.77
N VAL A 29 -15.46 13.64 18.99
CA VAL A 29 -16.90 13.79 19.26
C VAL A 29 -17.25 15.27 19.44
N THR A 30 -16.47 16.00 20.23
CA THR A 30 -16.74 17.42 20.51
C THR A 30 -16.41 18.30 19.31
N LYS A 31 -16.94 19.52 19.31
CA LYS A 31 -16.66 20.49 18.26
C LYS A 31 -15.17 20.89 18.28
N GLU A 32 -14.59 21.10 19.46
CA GLU A 32 -13.18 21.44 19.61
C GLU A 32 -12.27 20.35 19.02
N GLN A 33 -12.56 19.08 19.31
CA GLN A 33 -11.80 17.95 18.76
C GLN A 33 -11.87 17.89 17.24
N LYS A 34 -13.06 18.14 16.65
CA LYS A 34 -13.23 18.17 15.20
C LYS A 34 -12.45 19.32 14.55
N ASP A 35 -12.44 20.48 15.19
CA ASP A 35 -11.68 21.64 14.73
C ASP A 35 -10.17 21.38 14.83
N GLN A 36 -9.69 20.75 15.92
CA GLN A 36 -8.30 20.29 16.08
C GLN A 36 -7.89 19.32 14.97
N VAL A 37 -8.70 18.28 14.71
CA VAL A 37 -8.45 17.31 13.63
C VAL A 37 -8.35 18.02 12.28
N THR A 38 -9.26 18.96 12.00
CA THR A 38 -9.26 19.70 10.73
C THR A 38 -8.01 20.55 10.57
N LYS A 39 -7.59 21.23 11.65
CA LYS A 39 -6.38 22.05 11.68
C LYS A 39 -5.12 21.20 11.49
N GLN A 40 -4.99 20.09 12.22
CA GLN A 40 -3.84 19.18 12.10
C GLN A 40 -3.80 18.50 10.72
N LYS A 41 -4.96 18.08 10.21
CA LYS A 41 -5.07 17.52 8.85
C LYS A 41 -4.58 18.51 7.81
N PHE A 42 -5.00 19.78 7.88
CA PHE A 42 -4.56 20.81 6.96
C PHE A 42 -3.04 21.05 7.07
N ARG A 43 -2.51 21.18 8.29
CA ARG A 43 -1.07 21.36 8.54
C ARG A 43 -0.24 20.25 7.89
N ILE A 44 -0.55 19.00 8.23
CA ILE A 44 0.17 17.82 7.75
C ILE A 44 0.07 17.69 6.23
N GLN A 45 -1.10 17.93 5.65
CA GLN A 45 -1.28 17.88 4.19
C GLN A 45 -0.42 18.91 3.45
N GLU A 46 -0.33 20.14 3.98
CA GLU A 46 0.48 21.19 3.38
C GLU A 46 1.99 20.94 3.57
N GLU A 47 2.42 20.42 4.71
CA GLU A 47 3.81 20.03 4.95
C GLU A 47 4.25 18.91 4.00
N PHE A 48 3.46 17.83 3.86
CA PHE A 48 3.75 16.78 2.88
C PHE A 48 3.81 17.32 1.45
N ARG A 49 2.89 18.22 1.09
CA ARG A 49 2.88 18.83 -0.24
C ARG A 49 4.12 19.68 -0.49
N LYS A 50 4.57 20.46 0.49
CA LYS A 50 5.74 21.34 0.37
C LYS A 50 7.06 20.58 0.33
N GLU A 51 7.24 19.61 1.23
CA GLU A 51 8.53 18.94 1.40
C GLU A 51 8.72 17.75 0.45
N THR A 52 7.66 16.97 0.21
CA THR A 52 7.75 15.73 -0.57
C THR A 52 6.97 15.77 -1.88
N GLY A 53 6.17 16.82 -2.11
CA GLY A 53 5.26 16.91 -3.25
C GLY A 53 4.09 15.92 -3.19
N LEU A 54 3.86 15.26 -2.05
CA LEU A 54 2.80 14.27 -1.89
C LEU A 54 1.47 14.93 -1.54
N ILE A 55 0.39 14.43 -2.15
CA ILE A 55 -0.97 14.85 -1.85
C ILE A 55 -1.67 13.69 -1.15
N ILE A 56 -1.76 13.75 0.17
CA ILE A 56 -2.34 12.70 1.01
C ILE A 56 -3.74 13.06 1.50
N ASP A 57 -4.61 12.06 1.66
CA ASP A 57 -5.93 12.17 2.32
C ASP A 57 -6.83 13.33 1.80
N LYS A 58 -6.72 13.65 0.51
CA LYS A 58 -7.65 14.58 -0.17
C LYS A 58 -8.74 13.80 -0.89
N PRO A 59 -10.02 14.19 -0.77
CA PRO A 59 -11.09 13.54 -1.52
C PRO A 59 -10.88 13.75 -3.02
N ARG A 60 -11.16 12.70 -3.82
CA ARG A 60 -11.16 12.82 -5.28
C ARG A 60 -12.44 13.51 -5.76
N SER A 61 -12.37 14.24 -6.87
CA SER A 61 -13.47 15.04 -7.45
C SER A 61 -14.67 14.22 -8.00
N GLY A 62 -14.74 12.92 -7.72
CA GLY A 62 -15.82 12.01 -8.15
C GLY A 62 -16.59 11.35 -7.00
N GLY A 63 -16.42 11.82 -5.76
CA GLY A 63 -17.22 11.39 -4.61
C GLY A 63 -16.83 10.05 -3.95
N SER A 64 -15.90 9.29 -4.54
CA SER A 64 -15.37 8.06 -3.93
C SER A 64 -13.83 8.01 -3.96
N GLY A 65 -13.27 7.52 -2.85
CA GLY A 65 -11.83 7.35 -2.66
C GLY A 65 -11.09 8.64 -2.28
N THR A 66 -9.83 8.44 -1.87
CA THR A 66 -8.89 9.50 -1.49
C THR A 66 -7.77 9.62 -2.51
N SER A 67 -6.94 10.65 -2.40
CA SER A 67 -5.71 10.82 -3.17
C SER A 67 -4.62 9.80 -2.77
N THR A 68 -4.84 9.05 -1.69
CA THR A 68 -3.96 8.00 -1.19
C THR A 68 -4.13 6.74 -2.02
N ASP A 69 -3.40 6.65 -3.14
CA ASP A 69 -3.26 5.42 -3.92
C ASP A 69 -1.96 4.68 -3.58
N GLY A 70 -1.75 3.51 -4.21
CA GLY A 70 -0.57 2.69 -3.96
C GLY A 70 0.76 3.41 -4.23
N ASN A 71 0.81 4.35 -5.18
CA ASN A 71 2.03 5.11 -5.45
C ASN A 71 2.29 6.13 -4.34
N THR A 72 1.26 6.84 -3.90
CA THR A 72 1.33 7.76 -2.76
C THR A 72 1.76 7.01 -1.50
N ALA A 73 1.19 5.85 -1.22
CA ALA A 73 1.54 5.04 -0.05
C ALA A 73 2.99 4.52 -0.09
N ARG A 74 3.47 4.02 -1.23
CA ARG A 74 4.88 3.59 -1.37
C ARG A 74 5.86 4.73 -1.15
N ARG A 75 5.54 5.94 -1.66
CA ARG A 75 6.38 7.14 -1.45
C ARG A 75 6.36 7.61 0.01
N PHE A 76 5.21 7.50 0.69
CA PHE A 76 5.07 7.80 2.11
C PHE A 76 6.04 6.97 2.97
N PHE A 77 6.10 5.65 2.75
CA PHE A 77 7.00 4.76 3.50
C PHE A 77 8.46 4.75 3.02
N ARG A 78 8.80 5.50 1.97
CA ARG A 78 10.17 5.56 1.43
C ARG A 78 11.13 6.36 2.31
N GLN A 79 10.62 7.35 3.04
CA GLN A 79 11.41 8.22 3.93
C GLN A 79 10.72 8.28 5.31
N PRO A 80 10.95 7.28 6.18
CA PRO A 80 10.35 7.23 7.51
C PRO A 80 10.67 8.46 8.37
N GLU A 81 11.92 8.93 8.35
CA GLU A 81 12.38 10.13 9.07
C GLU A 81 11.54 11.38 8.75
N VAL A 82 11.38 11.69 7.45
CA VAL A 82 10.60 12.85 7.00
C VAL A 82 9.14 12.70 7.39
N THR A 83 8.61 11.49 7.24
CA THR A 83 7.22 11.18 7.60
C THR A 83 6.99 11.33 9.10
N ALA A 84 7.90 10.83 9.93
CA ALA A 84 7.87 10.95 11.39
C ALA A 84 7.89 12.42 11.82
N ARG A 85 8.80 13.22 11.23
CA ARG A 85 8.91 14.65 11.49
C ARG A 85 7.61 15.41 11.19
N ILE A 86 7.01 15.17 10.01
CA ILE A 86 5.79 15.87 9.59
C ILE A 86 4.59 15.43 10.45
N THR A 87 4.43 14.12 10.67
CA THR A 87 3.26 13.55 11.35
C THR A 87 3.35 13.61 12.87
N GLY A 88 4.55 13.70 13.45
CA GLY A 88 4.78 13.58 14.89
C GLY A 88 4.62 12.15 15.43
N ILE A 89 4.59 11.14 14.54
CA ILE A 89 4.53 9.73 14.91
C ILE A 89 5.96 9.22 15.15
N ASP A 90 6.07 8.22 16.02
CA ASP A 90 7.32 7.50 16.27
C ASP A 90 7.92 6.96 14.96
N GLU A 91 9.16 7.34 14.70
CA GLU A 91 9.88 6.95 13.49
C GLU A 91 10.09 5.44 13.42
N THR A 92 10.38 4.81 14.55
CA THR A 92 10.59 3.36 14.64
C THR A 92 9.36 2.62 14.15
N LEU A 93 8.17 3.02 14.58
CA LEU A 93 6.92 2.42 14.10
C LEU A 93 6.75 2.57 12.57
N ILE A 94 7.02 3.75 12.01
CA ILE A 94 6.89 4.00 10.57
C ILE A 94 7.90 3.14 9.79
N HIS A 95 9.14 3.06 10.26
CA HIS A 95 10.19 2.26 9.67
C HIS A 95 9.81 0.77 9.66
N ARG A 96 9.35 0.24 10.80
CA ARG A 96 8.93 -1.16 10.91
C ARG A 96 7.75 -1.48 9.99
N PHE A 97 6.77 -0.58 9.87
CA PHE A 97 5.72 -0.72 8.87
C PHE A 97 6.28 -0.76 7.44
N ALA A 98 7.22 0.11 7.10
CA ALA A 98 7.84 0.12 5.78
C ALA A 98 8.53 -1.21 5.47
N VAL A 99 9.27 -1.77 6.42
CA VAL A 99 9.96 -3.08 6.28
C VAL A 99 8.97 -4.22 6.08
N ILE A 100 7.94 -4.32 6.92
CA ILE A 100 6.88 -5.34 6.79
C ILE A 100 6.20 -5.25 5.43
N LEU A 101 5.78 -4.04 5.03
CA LEU A 101 5.07 -3.84 3.77
C LEU A 101 5.96 -4.13 2.55
N ARG A 102 7.26 -3.84 2.60
CA ARG A 102 8.22 -4.21 1.55
C ARG A 102 8.42 -5.72 1.47
N ALA A 103 8.64 -6.38 2.61
CA ALA A 103 8.78 -7.84 2.66
C ALA A 103 7.54 -8.53 2.06
N LEU A 104 6.32 -8.09 2.39
CA LEU A 104 5.09 -8.65 1.83
C LEU A 104 4.93 -8.44 0.32
N ASN A 105 5.57 -7.43 -0.26
CA ASN A 105 5.40 -7.03 -1.66
C ASN A 105 6.61 -7.41 -2.56
N CYS A 106 7.69 -7.97 -2.00
CA CYS A 106 8.89 -8.31 -2.77
C CYS A 106 8.66 -9.48 -3.76
N GLY A 107 7.69 -10.35 -3.47
CA GLY A 107 7.39 -11.54 -4.27
C GLY A 107 8.32 -12.72 -4.03
N ALA A 108 9.30 -12.61 -3.14
CA ALA A 108 10.17 -13.70 -2.71
C ALA A 108 9.62 -14.44 -1.48
N GLU A 109 10.16 -15.62 -1.19
CA GLU A 109 9.79 -16.38 0.01
C GLU A 109 10.22 -15.64 1.29
N ILE A 110 9.34 -15.62 2.29
CA ILE A 110 9.56 -14.90 3.55
C ILE A 110 9.85 -15.91 4.65
N ASN A 111 10.87 -15.64 5.47
CA ASN A 111 11.12 -16.42 6.67
C ASN A 111 10.00 -16.18 7.69
N VAL A 112 9.09 -17.14 7.82
CA VAL A 112 7.88 -17.03 8.66
C VAL A 112 8.22 -16.75 10.12
N ALA A 113 9.25 -17.40 10.68
CA ALA A 113 9.61 -17.25 12.08
C ALA A 113 10.10 -15.82 12.39
N LYS A 114 11.05 -15.32 11.58
CA LYS A 114 11.55 -13.94 11.72
C LYS A 114 10.47 -12.90 11.47
N PHE A 115 9.62 -13.14 10.47
CA PHE A 115 8.49 -12.24 10.20
C PHE A 115 7.51 -12.18 11.38
N ARG A 116 7.20 -13.33 11.99
CA ARG A 116 6.30 -13.42 13.15
C ARG A 116 6.84 -12.60 14.34
N GLU A 117 8.12 -12.75 14.65
CA GLU A 117 8.78 -11.98 15.71
C GLU A 117 8.76 -10.48 15.41
N TYR A 118 9.19 -10.09 14.19
CA TYR A 118 9.21 -8.69 13.78
C TYR A 118 7.81 -8.05 13.77
N ALA A 119 6.79 -8.78 13.36
CA ALA A 119 5.41 -8.32 13.35
C ALA A 119 4.84 -8.16 14.77
N LEU A 120 5.16 -9.09 15.68
CA LEU A 120 4.71 -9.04 17.07
C LEU A 120 5.36 -7.88 17.84
N GLU A 121 6.66 -7.66 17.68
CA GLU A 121 7.35 -6.50 18.24
C GLU A 121 6.75 -5.19 17.71
N THR A 122 6.44 -5.12 16.41
CA THR A 122 5.80 -3.94 15.80
C THR A 122 4.41 -3.69 16.41
N TYR A 123 3.65 -4.76 16.65
CA TYR A 123 2.37 -4.68 17.34
C TYR A 123 2.52 -4.14 18.77
N GLN A 124 3.53 -4.60 19.52
CA GLN A 124 3.80 -4.11 20.87
C GLN A 124 4.14 -2.61 20.88
N VAL A 125 4.99 -2.16 19.95
CA VAL A 125 5.31 -0.72 19.79
C VAL A 125 4.04 0.08 19.47
N TYR A 126 3.19 -0.41 18.56
CA TYR A 126 1.94 0.26 18.22
C TYR A 126 1.02 0.39 19.45
N VAL A 127 0.83 -0.68 20.21
CA VAL A 127 -0.06 -0.67 21.38
C VAL A 127 0.50 0.21 22.49
N ALA A 128 1.81 0.16 22.74
CA ALA A 128 2.46 0.98 23.75
C ALA A 128 2.29 2.49 23.47
N SER A 129 2.49 2.92 22.22
CA SER A 129 2.45 4.34 21.84
C SER A 129 1.04 4.85 21.49
N TYR A 130 0.17 3.99 20.93
CA TYR A 130 -1.09 4.39 20.30
C TYR A 130 -2.29 3.51 20.68
N SER A 131 -2.31 2.92 21.87
CA SER A 131 -3.42 2.08 22.38
C SER A 131 -4.81 2.75 22.32
N TRP A 132 -4.86 4.07 22.38
CA TRP A 132 -6.09 4.85 22.31
C TRP A 132 -6.71 4.94 20.89
N TYR A 133 -5.98 4.53 19.85
CA TYR A 133 -6.47 4.49 18.47
C TYR A 133 -6.71 3.06 17.99
N TYR A 134 -7.95 2.76 17.60
CA TYR A 134 -8.31 1.44 17.10
C TYR A 134 -7.50 1.05 15.85
N MET A 135 -6.81 -0.09 15.91
CA MET A 135 -6.04 -0.63 14.80
C MET A 135 -6.97 -1.13 13.69
N PRO A 136 -6.83 -0.65 12.44
CA PRO A 136 -7.64 -1.14 11.33
C PRO A 136 -7.49 -2.64 11.12
N GLN A 137 -8.57 -3.31 10.70
CA GLN A 137 -8.61 -4.76 10.50
C GLN A 137 -7.50 -5.28 9.57
N SER A 138 -7.16 -4.52 8.52
CA SER A 138 -6.07 -4.88 7.60
C SER A 138 -4.71 -4.90 8.28
N ILE A 139 -4.41 -3.91 9.13
CA ILE A 139 -3.15 -3.84 9.87
C ILE A 139 -3.10 -4.95 10.91
N HIS A 140 -4.20 -5.16 11.65
CA HIS A 140 -4.29 -6.24 12.63
C HIS A 140 -4.07 -7.61 11.98
N LYS A 141 -4.69 -7.85 10.82
CA LYS A 141 -4.50 -9.09 10.05
C LYS A 141 -3.05 -9.29 9.59
N ILE A 142 -2.31 -8.22 9.31
CA ILE A 142 -0.89 -8.29 8.94
C ILE A 142 -0.03 -8.59 10.18
N LEU A 143 -0.22 -7.84 11.27
CA LEU A 143 0.65 -7.93 12.43
C LEU A 143 0.43 -9.19 13.27
N ILE A 144 -0.81 -9.65 13.40
CA ILE A 144 -1.17 -10.82 14.20
C ILE A 144 -1.24 -12.08 13.35
N HIS A 145 -2.04 -12.04 12.27
CA HIS A 145 -2.30 -13.22 11.43
C HIS A 145 -1.40 -13.30 10.19
N GLY A 146 -0.48 -12.35 9.98
CA GLY A 146 0.32 -12.29 8.76
C GLY A 146 1.20 -13.51 8.57
N ALA A 147 1.83 -13.98 9.65
CA ALA A 147 2.69 -15.17 9.62
C ALA A 147 1.89 -16.43 9.25
N GLU A 148 0.71 -16.63 9.83
CA GLU A 148 -0.18 -17.77 9.52
C GLU A 148 -0.63 -17.74 8.05
N VAL A 149 -0.93 -16.55 7.53
CA VAL A 149 -1.31 -16.37 6.12
C VAL A 149 -0.13 -16.68 5.19
N ILE A 150 1.10 -16.27 5.53
CA ILE A 150 2.29 -16.59 4.73
C ILE A 150 2.52 -18.10 4.74
N GLU A 151 2.44 -18.74 5.91
CA GLU A 151 2.66 -20.18 6.11
C GLU A 151 1.65 -21.04 5.34
N THR A 152 0.40 -20.59 5.23
CA THR A 152 -0.66 -21.31 4.51
C THR A 152 -0.72 -21.00 3.01
N SER A 153 -0.01 -19.98 2.54
CA SER A 153 -0.03 -19.57 1.13
C SER A 153 0.89 -20.47 0.30
N ILE A 154 0.39 -20.97 -0.83
CA ILE A 154 1.16 -21.82 -1.75
C ILE A 154 2.27 -21.04 -2.46
N LEU A 155 2.05 -19.74 -2.68
CA LEU A 155 2.99 -18.83 -3.35
C LEU A 155 3.27 -17.62 -2.45
N PRO A 156 4.43 -16.96 -2.62
CA PRO A 156 4.72 -15.70 -1.95
C PRO A 156 3.57 -14.70 -2.11
N VAL A 157 3.17 -14.06 -1.01
CA VAL A 157 1.97 -13.19 -1.00
C VAL A 157 2.09 -12.04 -2.01
N GLY A 158 3.29 -11.52 -2.24
CA GLY A 158 3.55 -10.49 -3.26
C GLY A 158 3.21 -10.93 -4.68
N MET A 159 3.35 -12.21 -5.01
CA MET A 159 2.96 -12.77 -6.31
C MET A 159 1.43 -12.88 -6.47
N LEU A 160 0.70 -12.96 -5.36
CA LEU A 160 -0.76 -13.03 -5.30
C LEU A 160 -1.43 -11.63 -5.25
N SER A 161 -0.70 -10.58 -5.67
CA SER A 161 -1.15 -9.19 -5.56
C SER A 161 -2.23 -8.81 -6.60
N GLU A 162 -3.20 -8.00 -6.17
CA GLU A 162 -4.28 -7.46 -7.00
C GLU A 162 -3.79 -6.33 -7.95
N GLU A 163 -2.60 -5.78 -7.74
CA GLU A 163 -2.04 -4.66 -8.55
C GLU A 163 -1.97 -4.97 -10.04
N ALA A 164 -1.67 -6.23 -10.38
CA ALA A 164 -1.62 -6.67 -11.75
C ALA A 164 -2.98 -6.50 -12.43
N GLN A 165 -4.07 -6.90 -11.76
CA GLN A 165 -5.43 -6.77 -12.27
C GLN A 165 -5.89 -5.30 -12.34
N GLU A 166 -5.60 -4.49 -11.32
CA GLU A 166 -5.94 -3.05 -11.34
C GLU A 166 -5.25 -2.31 -12.49
N THR A 167 -4.00 -2.68 -12.79
CA THR A 167 -3.26 -2.13 -13.93
C THR A 167 -3.96 -2.47 -15.25
N ARG A 168 -4.54 -3.68 -15.38
CA ARG A 168 -5.32 -4.07 -16.57
C ARG A 168 -6.57 -3.22 -16.79
N HIS A 169 -7.15 -2.60 -15.75
CA HIS A 169 -8.26 -1.66 -15.94
C HIS A 169 -7.87 -0.42 -16.76
N ARG A 170 -6.61 0.03 -16.68
CA ARG A 170 -6.11 1.11 -17.53
C ARG A 170 -6.04 0.66 -18.99
N ASP A 171 -5.50 -0.54 -19.22
CA ASP A 171 -5.40 -1.13 -20.55
C ASP A 171 -6.79 -1.34 -21.17
N LEU A 172 -7.77 -1.83 -20.41
CA LEU A 172 -9.15 -2.01 -20.85
C LEU A 172 -9.76 -0.72 -21.40
N ARG A 173 -9.59 0.40 -20.68
CA ARG A 173 -10.07 1.71 -21.14
C ARG A 173 -9.38 2.14 -22.43
N SER A 174 -8.08 1.93 -22.54
CA SER A 174 -7.30 2.24 -23.73
C SER A 174 -7.71 1.37 -24.93
N PHE A 175 -7.87 0.05 -24.73
CA PHE A 175 -8.28 -0.91 -25.74
C PHE A 175 -9.66 -0.58 -26.30
N ARG A 176 -10.63 -0.30 -25.42
CA ARG A 176 -11.97 0.13 -25.83
C ARG A 176 -11.96 1.45 -26.64
N GLN A 177 -11.03 2.35 -26.38
CA GLN A 177 -10.97 3.63 -27.11
C GLN A 177 -10.38 3.49 -28.52
N HIS A 178 -9.31 2.70 -28.65
CA HIS A 178 -8.44 2.72 -29.84
C HIS A 178 -8.44 1.42 -30.65
N PHE A 179 -8.86 0.29 -30.08
CA PHE A 179 -8.65 -1.04 -30.67
C PHE A 179 -9.93 -1.84 -30.88
N THR A 180 -11.11 -1.27 -30.61
CA THR A 180 -12.41 -1.93 -30.79
C THR A 180 -13.26 -1.24 -31.84
N ARG A 181 -13.97 -2.03 -32.66
CA ARG A 181 -15.02 -1.54 -33.56
C ARG A 181 -16.14 -0.89 -32.74
N LYS A 182 -16.63 0.26 -33.21
CA LYS A 182 -17.70 1.05 -32.54
C LYS A 182 -19.04 0.97 -33.29
N CYS A 183 -19.24 -0.09 -34.06
CA CYS A 183 -20.48 -0.34 -34.81
C CYS A 183 -21.59 -0.96 -33.95
N SER A 184 -21.23 -1.80 -32.97
CA SER A 184 -22.16 -2.41 -32.02
C SER A 184 -21.47 -2.67 -30.69
N ARG A 185 -22.27 -2.83 -29.62
CA ARG A 185 -21.73 -3.20 -28.30
C ARG A 185 -21.13 -4.61 -28.30
N GLU A 186 -21.75 -5.54 -29.01
CA GLU A 186 -21.28 -6.92 -29.12
C GLU A 186 -19.91 -6.98 -29.81
N SER A 187 -19.75 -6.31 -30.96
CA SER A 187 -18.46 -6.23 -31.66
C SER A 187 -17.41 -5.49 -30.84
N THR A 188 -17.80 -4.49 -30.05
CA THR A 188 -16.88 -3.81 -29.12
C THR A 188 -16.34 -4.79 -28.08
N MET A 189 -17.21 -5.61 -27.49
CA MET A 189 -16.83 -6.57 -26.44
C MET A 189 -16.02 -7.74 -27.02
N GLU A 190 -16.37 -8.22 -28.20
CA GLU A 190 -15.62 -9.25 -28.94
C GLU A 190 -14.18 -8.80 -29.18
N ASP A 191 -13.99 -7.60 -29.74
CA ASP A 191 -12.65 -7.06 -30.01
C ASP A 191 -11.85 -6.82 -28.73
N LEU A 192 -12.51 -6.31 -27.69
CA LEU A 192 -11.88 -6.09 -26.39
C LEU A 192 -11.37 -7.41 -25.81
N PHE A 193 -12.21 -8.45 -25.84
CA PHE A 193 -11.87 -9.78 -25.33
C PHE A 193 -10.72 -10.40 -26.12
N ASN A 194 -10.80 -10.40 -27.45
CA ASN A 194 -9.73 -10.90 -28.33
C ASN A 194 -8.41 -10.17 -28.08
N ARG A 195 -8.46 -8.85 -27.89
CA ARG A 195 -7.26 -8.06 -27.57
C ARG A 195 -6.65 -8.45 -26.22
N LEU A 196 -7.48 -8.66 -25.21
CA LEU A 196 -7.02 -9.11 -23.90
C LEU A 196 -6.30 -10.45 -24.01
N LEU A 197 -6.91 -11.43 -24.70
CA LEU A 197 -6.33 -12.76 -24.93
C LEU A 197 -4.95 -12.68 -25.58
N VAL A 198 -4.81 -11.90 -26.66
CA VAL A 198 -3.52 -11.71 -27.35
C VAL A 198 -2.48 -11.09 -26.42
N THR A 199 -2.87 -10.13 -25.57
CA THR A 199 -1.92 -9.48 -24.65
C THR A 199 -1.54 -10.33 -23.45
N SER A 200 -2.38 -11.29 -23.06
CA SER A 200 -2.11 -12.24 -21.96
C SER A 200 -1.50 -13.57 -22.44
N ASP A 201 -1.37 -13.77 -23.76
CA ASP A 201 -0.79 -14.99 -24.32
C ASP A 201 0.68 -15.14 -23.86
N PRO A 202 1.03 -16.23 -23.15
CA PRO A 202 2.38 -16.41 -22.62
C PRO A 202 3.46 -16.43 -23.71
N ARG A 203 3.19 -17.08 -24.84
CA ARG A 203 4.15 -17.23 -25.95
C ARG A 203 4.39 -15.90 -26.67
N ILE A 204 3.33 -15.11 -26.88
CA ILE A 204 3.47 -13.77 -27.45
C ILE A 204 4.19 -12.85 -26.45
N SER A 205 3.82 -12.92 -25.17
CA SER A 205 4.41 -12.09 -24.13
C SER A 205 5.91 -12.34 -23.94
N SER A 206 6.38 -13.59 -24.03
CA SER A 206 7.79 -13.96 -23.89
C SER A 206 8.66 -13.47 -25.05
N LEU A 207 8.09 -13.29 -26.23
CA LEU A 207 8.77 -12.77 -27.42
C LEU A 207 8.76 -11.24 -27.48
N ARG A 208 7.91 -10.58 -26.69
CA ARG A 208 7.75 -9.14 -26.72
C ARG A 208 8.96 -8.46 -26.06
N ARG A 209 9.49 -7.42 -26.72
CA ARG A 209 10.50 -6.55 -26.09
C ARG A 209 9.85 -5.78 -24.92
N CYS A 210 10.24 -6.13 -23.71
CA CYS A 210 9.86 -5.41 -22.49
C CYS A 210 11.06 -4.65 -21.94
N SER A 211 10.85 -3.41 -21.48
CA SER A 211 11.84 -2.69 -20.69
C SER A 211 11.99 -3.36 -19.33
N LYS A 212 13.23 -3.64 -18.93
CA LYS A 212 13.50 -4.11 -17.56
C LYS A 212 13.24 -2.95 -16.60
N LYS A 213 12.49 -3.20 -15.53
CA LYS A 213 12.41 -2.24 -14.41
C LYS A 213 13.71 -2.28 -13.63
N THR A 214 14.21 -1.12 -13.24
CA THR A 214 15.30 -1.01 -12.26
C THR A 214 14.79 -1.55 -10.92
N GLN A 215 15.42 -2.60 -10.40
CA GLN A 215 15.18 -3.03 -9.02
C GLN A 215 15.92 -2.07 -8.10
N GLU A 216 15.18 -1.45 -7.18
CA GLU A 216 15.80 -0.73 -6.07
C GLU A 216 16.42 -1.75 -5.10
N ARG A 217 17.59 -1.45 -4.52
CA ARG A 217 18.19 -2.32 -3.50
C ARG A 217 17.25 -2.36 -2.29
N GLU A 218 16.97 -3.58 -1.81
CA GLU A 218 16.26 -3.75 -0.55
C GLU A 218 17.15 -3.35 0.62
N SER A 219 16.53 -2.89 1.71
CA SER A 219 17.28 -2.62 2.94
C SER A 219 17.75 -3.93 3.58
N ASP A 220 18.77 -3.83 4.41
CA ASP A 220 19.35 -5.00 5.10
C ASP A 220 18.31 -5.70 5.99
N GLU A 221 17.41 -4.94 6.64
CA GLU A 221 16.31 -5.51 7.43
C GLU A 221 15.29 -6.28 6.59
N VAL A 222 14.93 -5.77 5.40
CA VAL A 222 14.03 -6.48 4.49
C VAL A 222 14.70 -7.76 3.99
N SER A 223 15.99 -7.68 3.67
CA SER A 223 16.79 -8.83 3.25
C SER A 223 16.91 -9.89 4.34
N ALA A 224 16.95 -9.49 5.62
CA ALA A 224 16.98 -10.44 6.75
C ALA A 224 15.67 -11.22 6.94
N LEU A 225 14.53 -10.66 6.48
CA LEU A 225 13.21 -11.28 6.52
C LEU A 225 12.91 -12.17 5.32
N ILE A 226 13.58 -11.94 4.18
CA ILE A 226 13.40 -12.69 2.95
C ILE A 226 14.38 -13.87 2.94
N LEU A 227 13.94 -15.02 2.45
CA LEU A 227 14.85 -16.11 2.10
C LEU A 227 15.53 -15.71 0.80
N THR A 228 16.80 -15.30 0.86
CA THR A 228 17.59 -15.14 -0.36
C THR A 228 17.77 -16.51 -0.98
N GLU A 229 17.08 -16.80 -2.08
CA GLU A 229 17.51 -17.89 -2.96
C GLU A 229 18.93 -17.54 -3.41
N SER A 230 19.89 -18.33 -2.93
CA SER A 230 21.22 -18.35 -3.51
C SER A 230 21.05 -18.92 -4.91
N SER A 231 21.18 -18.06 -5.91
CA SER A 231 21.24 -18.42 -7.33
C SER A 231 22.29 -17.57 -8.02
#